data_AF-A0A9D7QSP0-F1
#
_entry.id   AF-A0A9D7QSP0-F1
#
_cell.length_a   1.000
_cell.length_b   1.000
_cell.length_c   1.000
_cell.angle_alpha   90.00
_cell.angle_beta   90.00
_cell.angle_gamma   90.00
#
_symmetry.space_group_name_H-M   'P 1'
#
loop_
_entity.id
_entity.type
_entity.pdbx_description
1 polymer ?
#
loop_
_entity_poly.entity_id
_entity_poly.type
_entity_poly.pdbx_seq_one_letter_code
_entity_poly.pdbx_strand_id
1 'polypeptide(L)'
;MNFSMVQACFSPDGTKFAFNNKSGVHLFNFDRCTGNFSAHENLGQFTLPTYGATGTVFSPNSRVLYASGGFEIYQWDLNAANVQSTRTTVCVYDSTYTCPSYGVFFYLMQRAINGKIYVSSPNSSSCFSVINNPDVVGPGCNAIAHGLSDLPYYNGSSVPYFPDFDLGAIPGSNCDSLTALTNPPSQPQNFEIYPNPAQNILNIAYTGNSDMTSCYLQLVDITGKVILKRA
;
A
#
# COMPACT_ATOMS: atom_id res chain seq x y z
N MET A 1 29.70 -5.77 10.78
CA MET A 1 28.79 -4.65 10.43
C MET A 1 27.37 -5.09 10.67
N ASN A 2 26.69 -4.51 11.65
CA ASN A 2 25.27 -4.78 11.92
C ASN A 2 24.43 -3.88 11.00
N PHE A 3 24.14 -4.33 9.79
CA PHE A 3 23.09 -3.68 8.99
C PHE A 3 21.76 -3.97 9.67
N SER A 4 21.15 -2.95 10.26
CA SER A 4 19.72 -2.99 10.55
C SER A 4 19.01 -2.72 9.23
N MET A 5 18.48 -3.77 8.59
CA MET A 5 17.49 -3.58 7.54
C MET A 5 16.28 -2.89 8.17
N VAL A 6 15.81 -1.82 7.53
CA VAL A 6 14.66 -1.03 7.98
C VAL A 6 13.78 -0.80 6.77
N GLN A 7 12.50 -1.13 6.89
CA GLN A 7 11.48 -0.58 6.02
C GLN A 7 10.67 0.43 6.83
N ALA A 8 10.30 1.53 6.20
CA ALA A 8 9.44 2.55 6.77
C ALA A 8 8.36 2.93 5.75
N CYS A 9 7.21 3.39 6.24
CA CYS A 9 6.12 3.85 5.40
C CYS A 9 5.22 4.84 6.14
N PHE A 10 4.48 5.64 5.38
CA PHE A 10 3.36 6.43 5.87
C PHE A 10 2.04 5.69 5.59
N SER A 11 1.03 5.93 6.42
CA SER A 11 -0.32 5.43 6.19
C SER A 11 -0.98 6.12 4.99
N PRO A 12 -1.90 5.47 4.25
CA PRO A 12 -2.59 6.06 3.08
C PRO A 12 -3.37 7.35 3.35
N ASP A 13 -3.89 7.54 4.56
CA ASP A 13 -4.50 8.80 5.01
C ASP A 13 -3.46 9.85 5.43
N GLY A 14 -2.20 9.45 5.50
CA GLY A 14 -1.04 10.27 5.86
C GLY A 14 -1.01 10.73 7.31
N THR A 15 -1.79 10.12 8.20
CA THR A 15 -1.85 10.53 9.63
C THR A 15 -0.86 9.77 10.51
N LYS A 16 -0.20 8.73 9.98
CA LYS A 16 0.70 7.85 10.72
C LYS A 16 1.96 7.53 9.94
N PHE A 17 3.02 7.24 10.69
CA PHE A 17 4.29 6.75 10.18
C PHE A 17 4.70 5.52 10.98
N ALA A 18 5.23 4.51 10.29
CA ALA A 18 5.76 3.32 10.94
C ALA A 18 7.07 2.89 10.30
N PHE A 19 7.96 2.33 11.12
CA PHE A 19 9.13 1.61 10.64
C PHE A 19 9.33 0.31 11.42
N ASN A 20 9.95 -0.66 10.78
CA ASN A 20 10.28 -1.96 11.37
C ASN A 20 11.78 -2.21 11.25
N ASN A 21 12.41 -2.59 12.37
CA ASN A 21 13.84 -2.89 12.44
C ASN A 21 14.10 -3.99 13.49
N LYS A 22 15.38 -4.22 13.83
CA LYS A 22 15.75 -5.22 14.86
C LYS A 22 15.24 -4.91 16.26
N SER A 23 14.90 -3.65 16.57
CA SER A 23 14.33 -3.25 17.87
C SER A 23 12.80 -3.36 17.92
N GLY A 24 12.16 -3.77 16.83
CA GLY A 24 10.73 -4.02 16.73
C GLY A 24 10.04 -3.09 15.73
N VAL A 25 8.72 -2.99 15.89
CA VAL A 25 7.88 -2.13 15.07
C VAL A 25 7.56 -0.85 15.85
N HIS A 26 7.88 0.28 15.25
CA HIS A 26 7.67 1.60 15.84
C HIS A 26 6.59 2.33 15.06
N LEU A 27 5.58 2.84 15.77
CA LEU A 27 4.45 3.57 15.23
C LEU A 27 4.44 5.00 15.80
N PHE A 28 4.11 5.96 14.96
CA PHE A 28 3.97 7.38 15.31
C PHE A 28 2.71 7.94 14.66
N ASN A 29 2.12 8.93 15.32
CA ASN A 29 1.28 9.90 14.62
C ASN A 29 2.17 10.84 13.82
N PHE A 30 1.70 11.23 12.63
CA PHE A 30 2.38 12.15 11.74
C PHE A 30 1.44 13.30 11.36
N ASP A 31 1.89 14.52 11.62
CA ASP A 31 1.21 15.73 11.18
C ASP A 31 1.80 16.18 9.84
N ARG A 32 1.04 15.97 8.77
CA ARG A 32 1.41 16.38 7.41
C ARG A 32 1.62 17.89 7.25
N CYS A 33 1.01 18.72 8.09
CA CYS A 33 1.15 20.17 8.01
C CYS A 33 2.45 20.68 8.61
N THR A 34 2.80 20.16 9.78
CA THR A 34 3.97 20.63 10.52
C THR A 34 5.20 19.76 10.28
N GLY A 35 5.01 18.55 9.72
CA GLY A 35 6.04 17.53 9.58
C GLY A 35 6.40 16.84 10.90
N ASN A 36 5.61 17.04 11.96
CA ASN A 36 5.93 16.56 13.29
C ASN A 36 5.51 15.10 13.51
N PHE A 37 6.38 14.35 14.18
CA PHE A 37 6.08 13.02 14.69
C PHE A 37 5.73 13.11 16.18
N SER A 38 4.70 12.37 16.60
CA SER A 38 4.26 12.35 17.99
C SER A 38 3.69 10.98 18.39
N ALA A 39 3.37 10.81 19.67
CA ALA A 39 2.73 9.61 20.23
C ALA A 39 3.44 8.31 19.80
N HIS A 40 4.75 8.24 20.02
CA HIS A 40 5.53 7.04 19.72
C HIS A 40 5.01 5.84 20.50
N GLU A 41 4.74 4.75 19.80
CA GLU A 41 4.41 3.44 20.35
C GLU A 41 5.40 2.39 19.81
N ASN A 42 5.93 1.53 20.69
CA ASN A 42 6.68 0.35 20.30
C ASN A 42 5.77 -0.88 20.37
N LEU A 43 5.41 -1.42 19.21
CA LEU A 43 4.48 -2.54 19.07
C LEU A 43 5.14 -3.91 19.34
N GLY A 44 6.42 -3.90 19.72
CA GLY A 44 7.17 -5.06 20.20
C GLY A 44 8.13 -5.64 19.17
N GLN A 45 8.94 -6.57 19.68
CA GLN A 45 9.93 -7.32 18.92
C GLN A 45 9.42 -8.73 18.59
N PHE A 46 10.09 -9.35 17.62
CA PHE A 46 9.88 -10.73 17.22
C PHE A 46 11.20 -11.35 16.78
N THR A 47 11.21 -12.67 16.69
CA THR A 47 12.38 -13.44 16.29
C THR A 47 12.68 -13.19 14.82
N LEU A 48 13.85 -12.63 14.56
CA LEU A 48 14.36 -12.41 13.21
C LEU A 48 15.33 -13.53 12.81
N PRO A 49 15.44 -13.85 11.51
CA PRO A 49 16.53 -14.67 11.01
C PRO A 49 17.89 -13.96 11.26
N THR A 50 18.98 -14.73 11.31
CA THR A 50 20.33 -14.21 11.61
C THR A 50 20.75 -13.04 10.71
N TYR A 51 20.33 -13.06 9.44
CA TYR A 51 20.64 -12.01 8.47
C TYR A 51 19.75 -10.76 8.59
N GLY A 52 18.69 -10.82 9.39
CA GLY A 52 17.64 -9.81 9.49
C GLY A 52 16.68 -9.86 8.30
N ALA A 53 15.40 -9.65 8.57
CA ALA A 53 14.37 -9.48 7.54
C ALA A 53 13.21 -8.71 8.16
N THR A 54 13.06 -7.44 7.77
CA THR A 54 12.09 -6.52 8.36
C THR A 54 11.39 -5.74 7.26
N GLY A 55 10.07 -5.93 7.18
CA GLY A 55 9.18 -5.17 6.33
C GLY A 55 8.04 -4.57 7.13
N THR A 56 7.44 -3.50 6.64
CA THR A 56 6.28 -2.87 7.25
C THR A 56 5.43 -2.16 6.21
N VAL A 57 4.12 -2.21 6.37
CA VAL A 57 3.17 -1.58 5.46
C VAL A 57 1.81 -1.39 6.14
N PHE A 58 1.18 -0.23 5.90
CA PHE A 58 -0.22 0.00 6.29
C PHE A 58 -1.17 -0.59 5.25
N SER A 59 -2.35 -1.04 5.67
CA SER A 59 -3.46 -1.41 4.79
C SER A 59 -3.98 -0.20 3.99
N PRO A 60 -4.62 -0.42 2.83
CA PRO A 60 -5.22 0.64 2.02
C PRO A 60 -6.12 1.61 2.79
N ASN A 61 -6.88 1.14 3.78
CA ASN A 61 -7.77 1.98 4.58
C ASN A 61 -7.13 2.62 5.82
N SER A 62 -5.80 2.56 5.97
CA SER A 62 -5.04 3.04 7.14
C SER A 62 -5.38 2.41 8.50
N ARG A 63 -6.27 1.41 8.56
CA ARG A 63 -6.71 0.81 9.83
C ARG A 63 -5.75 -0.25 10.36
N VAL A 64 -5.05 -0.94 9.48
CA VAL A 64 -4.26 -2.11 9.84
C VAL A 64 -2.79 -1.85 9.53
N LEU A 65 -1.92 -2.19 10.46
CA LEU A 65 -0.47 -2.23 10.22
C LEU A 65 -0.01 -3.68 10.11
N TYR A 66 0.79 -3.96 9.10
CA TYR A 66 1.47 -5.24 8.95
C TYR A 66 2.97 -5.07 9.10
N ALA A 67 3.63 -6.07 9.68
CA ALA A 67 5.08 -6.17 9.69
C ALA A 67 5.54 -7.60 9.48
N SER A 68 6.64 -7.77 8.76
CA SER A 68 7.28 -9.07 8.56
C SER A 68 8.51 -9.22 9.45
N GLY A 69 8.77 -10.45 9.90
CA GLY A 69 9.94 -10.83 10.69
C GLY A 69 10.78 -11.94 10.08
N GLY A 70 10.69 -12.17 8.76
CA GLY A 70 11.32 -13.31 8.09
C GLY A 70 10.51 -14.60 8.22
N PHE A 71 10.18 -15.02 9.44
CA PHE A 71 9.44 -16.26 9.68
C PHE A 71 7.93 -16.08 9.76
N GLU A 72 7.48 -14.90 10.13
CA GLU A 72 6.06 -14.62 10.35
C GLU A 72 5.68 -13.25 9.80
N ILE A 73 4.40 -13.08 9.47
CA ILE A 73 3.76 -11.79 9.23
C ILE A 73 2.82 -11.52 10.41
N TYR A 74 3.01 -10.35 11.01
CA TYR A 74 2.21 -9.84 12.11
C TYR A 74 1.28 -8.73 11.63
N GLN A 75 0.17 -8.58 12.35
CA GLN A 75 -0.88 -7.60 12.09
C GLN A 75 -1.29 -6.91 13.40
N TRP A 76 -1.61 -5.61 13.33
CA TRP A 76 -2.21 -4.82 14.42
C TRP A 76 -3.44 -4.03 13.91
N ASP A 77 -4.49 -3.93 14.73
CA ASP A 77 -5.64 -3.04 14.48
C ASP A 77 -5.37 -1.68 15.13
N LEU A 78 -5.15 -0.65 14.31
CA LEU A 78 -4.81 0.70 14.74
C LEU A 78 -6.00 1.47 15.31
N ASN A 79 -7.23 0.95 15.18
CA ASN A 79 -8.42 1.53 15.79
C ASN A 79 -8.65 1.04 17.23
N ALA A 80 -7.87 0.07 17.70
CA ALA A 80 -8.00 -0.43 19.06
C ALA A 80 -7.44 0.57 20.09
N ALA A 81 -8.05 0.61 21.28
CA ALA A 81 -7.58 1.47 22.38
C ALA A 81 -6.16 1.11 22.86
N ASN A 82 -5.77 -0.17 22.74
CA ASN A 82 -4.42 -0.65 22.98
C ASN A 82 -3.95 -1.41 21.75
N VAL A 83 -3.29 -0.70 20.82
CA VAL A 83 -2.84 -1.25 19.54
C VAL A 83 -1.88 -2.42 19.78
N GLN A 84 -0.87 -2.26 20.64
CA GLN A 84 0.09 -3.31 20.95
C GLN A 84 -0.56 -4.66 21.33
N SER A 85 -1.67 -4.65 22.08
CA SER A 85 -2.39 -5.86 22.50
C SER A 85 -3.08 -6.63 21.36
N THR A 86 -3.29 -6.00 20.21
CA THR A 86 -3.99 -6.61 19.06
C THR A 86 -3.09 -7.46 18.16
N ARG A 87 -1.80 -7.55 18.48
CA ARG A 87 -0.81 -8.26 17.66
C ARG A 87 -1.28 -9.68 17.36
N THR A 88 -1.46 -9.97 16.08
CA THR A 88 -1.87 -11.29 15.59
C THR A 88 -0.91 -11.77 14.52
N THR A 89 -0.46 -13.03 14.61
CA THR A 89 0.25 -13.69 13.51
C THR A 89 -0.75 -14.12 12.46
N VAL A 90 -0.59 -13.62 11.23
CA VAL A 90 -1.52 -13.89 10.11
C VAL A 90 -0.94 -14.81 9.05
N CYS A 91 0.38 -14.98 9.03
CA CYS A 91 1.06 -15.89 8.11
C CYS A 91 2.34 -16.43 8.75
N VAL A 92 2.64 -17.70 8.49
CA VAL A 92 3.85 -18.38 8.98
C VAL A 92 4.62 -18.93 7.78
N TYR A 93 5.93 -18.82 7.82
CA TYR A 93 6.84 -19.32 6.81
C TYR A 93 6.71 -20.83 6.65
N ASP A 94 6.55 -21.28 5.41
CA ASP A 94 6.57 -22.70 5.06
C ASP A 94 8.01 -23.15 4.80
N SER A 95 8.60 -23.85 5.77
CA SER A 95 9.96 -24.36 5.69
C SER A 95 10.13 -25.53 4.73
N THR A 96 9.04 -26.10 4.22
CA THR A 96 9.06 -27.23 3.29
C THR A 96 9.02 -26.79 1.82
N TYR A 97 8.73 -25.50 1.58
CA TYR A 97 8.58 -24.94 0.23
C TYR A 97 9.78 -24.06 -0.15
N THR A 98 10.29 -24.27 -1.36
CA THR A 98 11.34 -23.45 -1.96
C THR A 98 10.89 -22.88 -3.29
N CYS A 99 11.39 -21.68 -3.62
CA CYS A 99 11.00 -21.03 -4.85
C CYS A 99 12.17 -20.35 -5.58
N PRO A 100 12.76 -21.05 -6.55
CA PRO A 100 12.77 -22.50 -6.73
C PRO A 100 13.78 -23.20 -5.79
N SER A 101 14.88 -22.52 -5.46
CA SER A 101 16.03 -23.14 -4.77
C SER A 101 16.20 -22.70 -3.31
N TYR A 102 15.55 -21.61 -2.90
CA TYR A 102 15.66 -21.08 -1.55
C TYR A 102 14.29 -20.93 -0.90
N GLY A 103 14.26 -20.95 0.43
CA GLY A 103 13.05 -20.67 1.21
C GLY A 103 12.53 -19.26 0.97
N VAL A 104 11.20 -19.10 0.98
CA VAL A 104 10.52 -17.83 0.72
C VAL A 104 10.20 -17.14 2.05
N PHE A 105 11.20 -16.52 2.67
CA PHE A 105 11.01 -15.77 3.92
C PHE A 105 10.23 -14.48 3.67
N PHE A 106 9.62 -13.91 4.71
CA PHE A 106 8.92 -12.63 4.59
C PHE A 106 9.86 -11.45 4.81
N TYR A 107 10.02 -10.61 3.79
CA TYR A 107 10.86 -9.41 3.84
C TYR A 107 10.06 -8.14 3.50
N LEU A 108 10.46 -7.37 2.50
CA LEU A 108 9.84 -6.08 2.20
C LEU A 108 8.39 -6.26 1.76
N MET A 109 7.54 -5.33 2.16
CA MET A 109 6.10 -5.36 1.91
C MET A 109 5.68 -4.13 1.12
N GLN A 110 4.75 -4.29 0.18
CA GLN A 110 4.23 -3.18 -0.60
C GLN A 110 2.75 -3.37 -0.94
N ARG A 111 1.97 -2.29 -0.81
CA ARG A 111 0.61 -2.20 -1.37
C ARG A 111 0.65 -2.06 -2.89
N ALA A 112 -0.17 -2.85 -3.57
CA ALA A 112 -0.41 -2.70 -5.00
C ALA A 112 -1.77 -2.06 -5.27
N ILE A 113 -1.92 -1.50 -6.47
CA ILE A 113 -3.15 -0.83 -6.93
C ILE A 113 -4.39 -1.74 -6.96
N ASN A 114 -4.19 -3.05 -6.97
CA ASN A 114 -5.28 -4.04 -6.89
C ASN A 114 -5.80 -4.26 -5.46
N GLY A 115 -5.40 -3.43 -4.50
CA GLY A 115 -5.83 -3.53 -3.10
C GLY A 115 -5.18 -4.66 -2.31
N LYS A 116 -4.19 -5.37 -2.86
CA LYS A 116 -3.44 -6.43 -2.17
C LYS A 116 -2.10 -5.92 -1.64
N ILE A 117 -1.51 -6.66 -0.70
CA ILE A 117 -0.13 -6.46 -0.28
C ILE A 117 0.71 -7.63 -0.77
N TYR A 118 1.85 -7.30 -1.37
CA TYR A 118 2.85 -8.26 -1.81
C TYR A 118 4.07 -8.19 -0.90
N VAL A 119 4.64 -9.35 -0.60
CA VAL A 119 5.75 -9.52 0.33
C VAL A 119 6.86 -10.26 -0.39
N SER A 120 8.01 -9.60 -0.55
CA SER A 120 9.20 -10.21 -1.16
C SER A 120 9.94 -11.10 -0.18
N SER A 121 10.92 -11.84 -0.69
CA SER A 121 11.87 -12.64 0.09
C SER A 121 13.23 -11.93 0.15
N PRO A 122 14.05 -12.10 1.21
CA PRO A 122 15.36 -11.45 1.31
C PRO A 122 16.44 -12.12 0.43
N ASN A 123 16.10 -13.21 -0.26
CA ASN A 123 16.92 -13.90 -1.22
C ASN A 123 16.35 -13.78 -2.65
N SER A 124 17.12 -14.22 -3.64
CA SER A 124 16.66 -14.30 -5.02
C SER A 124 15.58 -15.38 -5.16
N SER A 125 14.33 -14.97 -5.32
CA SER A 125 13.18 -15.86 -5.46
C SER A 125 12.26 -15.44 -6.60
N SER A 126 11.60 -16.40 -7.25
CA SER A 126 10.52 -16.16 -8.21
C SER A 126 9.13 -16.17 -7.57
N CYS A 127 9.05 -16.11 -6.23
CA CYS A 127 7.80 -16.10 -5.49
C CYS A 127 7.66 -14.88 -4.59
N PHE A 128 6.44 -14.33 -4.54
CA PHE A 128 6.00 -13.38 -3.51
C PHE A 128 4.92 -14.02 -2.64
N SER A 129 4.92 -13.65 -1.36
CA SER A 129 3.77 -13.91 -0.49
C SER A 129 2.74 -12.80 -0.64
N VAL A 130 1.46 -13.10 -0.39
CA VAL A 130 0.36 -12.17 -0.72
C VAL A 130 -0.61 -12.07 0.45
N ILE A 131 -0.99 -10.86 0.83
CA ILE A 131 -2.13 -10.58 1.71
C ILE A 131 -3.28 -10.10 0.83
N ASN A 132 -4.34 -10.89 0.73
CA ASN A 132 -5.40 -10.67 -0.24
C ASN A 132 -6.42 -9.62 0.19
N ASN A 133 -6.74 -9.55 1.49
CA ASN A 133 -7.74 -8.63 2.04
C ASN A 133 -7.10 -7.77 3.17
N PRO A 134 -6.16 -6.87 2.85
CA PRO A 134 -5.35 -6.19 3.87
C PRO A 134 -6.14 -5.29 4.83
N ASP A 135 -7.37 -4.91 4.49
CA ASP A 135 -8.24 -4.12 5.36
C ASP A 135 -8.96 -4.95 6.43
N VAL A 136 -8.90 -6.28 6.35
CA VAL A 136 -9.58 -7.20 7.28
C VAL A 136 -8.66 -7.56 8.44
N VAL A 137 -9.12 -7.30 9.67
CA VAL A 137 -8.39 -7.69 10.89
C VAL A 137 -8.50 -9.20 11.11
N GLY A 138 -7.39 -9.84 11.46
CA GLY A 138 -7.29 -11.26 11.75
C GLY A 138 -7.13 -12.15 10.52
N PRO A 139 -7.39 -13.47 10.66
CA PRO A 139 -7.18 -14.47 9.61
C PRO A 139 -7.97 -14.21 8.30
N GLY A 140 -9.05 -13.43 8.36
CA GLY A 140 -9.81 -13.02 7.18
C GLY A 140 -9.01 -12.15 6.19
N CYS A 141 -7.85 -11.61 6.58
CA CYS A 141 -6.94 -10.95 5.66
C CYS A 141 -6.39 -11.89 4.57
N ASN A 142 -6.49 -13.21 4.77
CA ASN A 142 -6.11 -14.25 3.82
C ASN A 142 -4.68 -14.04 3.31
N ALA A 143 -3.73 -14.06 4.26
CA ALA A 143 -2.30 -13.99 3.99
C ALA A 143 -1.76 -15.37 3.61
N ILE A 144 -1.24 -15.47 2.40
CA ILE A 144 -0.78 -16.71 1.76
C ILE A 144 0.72 -16.61 1.52
N ALA A 145 1.50 -17.45 2.19
CA ALA A 145 2.91 -17.64 1.87
C ALA A 145 3.04 -18.07 0.40
N HIS A 146 4.03 -17.56 -0.34
CA HIS A 146 4.27 -17.92 -1.75
C HIS A 146 3.02 -17.84 -2.66
N GLY A 147 2.03 -17.00 -2.31
CA GLY A 147 0.75 -16.88 -3.03
C GLY A 147 0.84 -16.36 -4.47
N LEU A 148 2.01 -15.86 -4.89
CA LEU A 148 2.37 -15.60 -6.28
C LEU A 148 3.66 -16.36 -6.59
N SER A 149 3.55 -17.53 -7.24
CA SER A 149 4.67 -18.46 -7.39
C SER A 149 5.40 -18.44 -8.72
N ASP A 150 4.79 -17.83 -9.74
CA ASP A 150 5.19 -17.98 -11.13
C ASP A 150 5.68 -16.65 -11.71
N LEU A 151 6.55 -15.94 -10.99
CA LEU A 151 7.19 -14.75 -11.57
C LEU A 151 8.10 -15.18 -12.73
N PRO A 152 8.06 -14.48 -13.87
CA PRO A 152 8.85 -14.83 -15.05
C PRO A 152 10.37 -14.67 -14.84
N TYR A 153 10.75 -13.94 -13.79
CA TYR A 153 12.15 -13.67 -13.43
C TYR A 153 12.32 -13.69 -11.91
N TYR A 154 13.54 -13.94 -11.47
CA TYR A 154 13.93 -13.83 -10.07
C TYR A 154 13.84 -12.38 -9.60
N ASN A 155 13.21 -12.19 -8.45
CA ASN A 155 13.28 -10.95 -7.69
C ASN A 155 14.44 -11.03 -6.70
N GLY A 156 15.37 -10.06 -6.78
CA GLY A 156 16.51 -9.94 -5.87
C GLY A 156 16.21 -9.07 -4.66
N SER A 157 15.28 -9.50 -3.81
CA SER A 157 15.01 -8.87 -2.51
C SER A 157 14.43 -7.46 -2.57
N SER A 158 13.54 -7.20 -3.52
CA SER A 158 12.94 -5.88 -3.72
C SER A 158 11.42 -5.95 -3.85
N VAL A 159 10.77 -4.86 -3.47
CA VAL A 159 9.40 -4.55 -3.87
C VAL A 159 9.43 -3.18 -4.55
N PRO A 160 8.65 -2.95 -5.63
CA PRO A 160 8.53 -1.61 -6.19
C PRO A 160 7.95 -0.69 -5.13
N TYR A 161 8.44 0.55 -5.03
CA TYR A 161 7.80 1.56 -4.18
C TYR A 161 6.92 2.45 -5.05
N PHE A 162 5.63 2.51 -4.72
CA PHE A 162 4.69 3.43 -5.37
C PHE A 162 4.40 4.59 -4.42
N PRO A 163 4.67 5.84 -4.83
CA PRO A 163 4.13 7.00 -4.14
C PRO A 163 2.61 6.90 -4.05
N ASP A 164 2.05 7.38 -2.95
CA ASP A 164 0.60 7.44 -2.77
C ASP A 164 0.06 8.66 -3.52
N PHE A 165 -0.33 8.46 -4.78
CA PHE A 165 -0.85 9.54 -5.63
C PHE A 165 -2.31 9.90 -5.31
N ASP A 166 -3.02 9.04 -4.57
CA ASP A 166 -4.40 9.26 -4.14
C ASP A 166 -4.47 10.07 -2.84
N LEU A 167 -3.33 10.31 -2.18
CA LEU A 167 -3.19 11.16 -1.02
C LEU A 167 -3.49 12.63 -1.39
N GLY A 168 -4.78 12.97 -1.35
CA GLY A 168 -5.28 14.30 -1.66
C GLY A 168 -4.99 15.34 -0.58
N ALA A 169 -5.46 16.57 -0.84
CA ALA A 169 -5.32 17.70 0.06
C ALA A 169 -5.95 17.43 1.43
N ILE A 170 -5.33 17.93 2.52
CA ILE A 170 -5.97 17.92 3.84
C ILE A 170 -7.17 18.89 3.84
N PRO A 171 -8.41 18.42 4.06
CA PRO A 171 -9.59 19.28 4.02
C PRO A 171 -9.50 20.40 5.07
N GLY A 172 -9.70 21.64 4.63
CA GLY A 172 -9.70 22.81 5.51
C GLY A 172 -8.32 23.22 6.05
N SER A 173 -7.24 22.63 5.54
CA SER A 173 -5.89 22.98 5.97
C SER A 173 -5.25 24.04 5.07
N ASN A 174 -4.51 24.95 5.70
CA ASN A 174 -3.68 25.96 5.02
C ASN A 174 -2.30 25.43 4.60
N CYS A 175 -1.96 24.20 5.00
CA CYS A 175 -0.62 23.62 4.82
C CYS A 175 -0.51 22.75 3.56
N ASP A 176 -1.63 22.47 2.90
CA ASP A 176 -1.68 21.63 1.72
C ASP A 176 -1.87 22.50 0.48
N SER A 177 -0.81 22.64 -0.32
CA SER A 177 -0.75 23.57 -1.45
C SER A 177 -1.59 23.11 -2.66
N LEU A 178 -2.25 21.95 -2.58
CA LEU A 178 -3.20 21.45 -3.59
C LEU A 178 -4.55 22.20 -3.59
N THR A 179 -4.56 23.49 -3.26
CA THR A 179 -5.78 24.34 -3.30
C THR A 179 -6.30 24.58 -4.72
N ALA A 180 -5.48 24.33 -5.75
CA ALA A 180 -5.87 24.43 -7.17
C ALA A 180 -6.47 23.12 -7.73
N LEU A 181 -6.27 21.99 -7.04
CA LEU A 181 -6.97 20.75 -7.34
C LEU A 181 -8.15 20.65 -6.37
N THR A 182 -9.25 21.34 -6.68
CA THR A 182 -10.53 20.89 -6.12
C THR A 182 -10.69 19.45 -6.58
N ASN A 183 -10.59 18.48 -5.67
CA ASN A 183 -11.16 17.16 -5.95
C ASN A 183 -12.59 17.48 -6.38
N PRO A 184 -12.97 17.27 -7.67
CA PRO A 184 -14.38 17.34 -7.98
C PRO A 184 -15.04 16.39 -6.97
N PRO A 185 -16.20 16.76 -6.39
CA PRO A 185 -16.95 15.82 -5.57
C PRO A 185 -16.95 14.49 -6.33
N SER A 186 -16.77 13.37 -5.64
CA SER A 186 -16.86 12.03 -6.21
C SER A 186 -18.25 11.84 -6.79
N GLN A 187 -18.47 12.47 -7.94
CA GLN A 187 -19.62 12.30 -8.77
C GLN A 187 -19.54 10.84 -9.17
N PRO A 188 -20.63 10.06 -9.05
CA PRO A 188 -20.67 8.76 -9.68
C PRO A 188 -20.18 8.96 -11.11
N GLN A 189 -19.08 8.28 -11.47
CA GLN A 189 -18.61 8.28 -12.85
C GLN A 189 -19.69 7.57 -13.66
N ASN A 190 -20.65 8.35 -14.14
CA ASN A 190 -21.64 7.92 -15.13
C ASN A 190 -20.97 7.80 -16.50
N PHE A 191 -19.67 7.51 -16.54
CA PHE A 191 -18.87 7.47 -17.74
C PHE A 191 -17.90 6.30 -17.66
N GLU A 192 -17.94 5.43 -18.65
CA GLU A 192 -16.91 4.42 -18.87
C GLU A 192 -16.01 4.90 -20.02
N ILE A 193 -14.69 4.81 -19.81
CA ILE A 193 -13.70 5.26 -20.79
C ILE A 193 -12.88 4.05 -21.24
N TYR A 194 -12.91 3.75 -22.55
CA TYR A 194 -12.23 2.58 -23.09
C TYR A 194 -11.85 2.68 -24.58
N PRO A 195 -10.76 2.02 -25.02
CA PRO A 195 -9.76 1.38 -24.16
C PRO A 195 -8.93 2.44 -23.41
N ASN A 196 -8.53 2.12 -22.18
CA ASN A 196 -7.55 2.92 -21.45
C ASN A 196 -6.39 1.99 -21.04
N PRO A 197 -5.20 2.09 -21.68
CA PRO A 197 -4.77 3.12 -22.64
C PRO A 197 -5.37 2.99 -24.06
N ALA A 198 -5.67 4.12 -24.71
CA ALA A 198 -6.03 4.17 -26.14
C ALA A 198 -4.84 4.58 -27.01
N GLN A 199 -4.78 4.06 -28.23
CA GLN A 199 -3.80 4.50 -29.24
C GLN A 199 -4.42 5.48 -30.25
N ASN A 200 -5.54 5.10 -30.87
CA ASN A 200 -6.14 5.87 -31.96
C ASN A 200 -7.55 6.37 -31.65
N ILE A 201 -8.35 5.58 -30.94
CA ILE A 201 -9.76 5.84 -30.65
C ILE A 201 -9.97 5.63 -29.15
N LEU A 202 -10.57 6.63 -28.51
CA LEU A 202 -11.02 6.59 -27.12
C LEU A 202 -12.54 6.73 -27.13
N ASN A 203 -13.25 5.77 -26.55
CA ASN A 203 -14.70 5.83 -26.39
C ASN A 203 -15.03 6.29 -24.98
N ILE A 204 -16.07 7.10 -24.87
CA ILE A 204 -16.62 7.59 -23.61
C ILE A 204 -18.11 7.24 -23.64
N ALA A 205 -18.51 6.25 -22.86
CA ALA A 205 -19.88 5.79 -22.77
C ALA A 205 -20.55 6.38 -21.53
N TYR A 206 -21.65 7.11 -21.71
CA TYR A 206 -22.44 7.61 -20.58
C TYR A 206 -23.33 6.49 -20.02
N THR A 207 -23.25 6.23 -18.72
CA THR A 207 -23.97 5.18 -17.98
C THR A 207 -25.01 5.74 -17.00
N GLY A 208 -25.27 7.05 -17.04
CA GLY A 208 -26.27 7.68 -16.17
C GLY A 208 -27.72 7.53 -16.68
N ASN A 209 -28.68 7.71 -15.78
CA ASN A 209 -30.12 7.51 -16.03
C ASN A 209 -30.86 8.76 -16.52
N SER A 210 -30.16 9.84 -16.88
CA SER A 210 -30.75 11.13 -17.28
C SER A 210 -30.25 11.59 -18.64
N ASP A 211 -31.12 12.17 -19.46
CA ASP A 211 -30.73 12.73 -20.75
C ASP A 211 -29.70 13.85 -20.57
N MET A 212 -28.52 13.68 -21.17
CA MET A 212 -27.45 14.69 -21.20
C MET A 212 -27.81 15.79 -22.20
N THR A 213 -28.49 16.85 -21.74
CA THR A 213 -28.67 18.07 -22.52
C THR A 213 -27.56 19.07 -22.21
N SER A 214 -26.84 19.52 -23.25
CA SER A 214 -25.76 20.54 -23.18
C SER A 214 -24.46 20.07 -22.52
N CYS A 215 -23.76 19.12 -23.15
CA CYS A 215 -22.47 18.65 -22.68
C CYS A 215 -21.36 19.05 -23.66
N TYR A 216 -20.15 19.27 -23.15
CA TYR A 216 -18.97 19.46 -23.97
C TYR A 216 -17.87 18.50 -23.52
N LEU A 217 -17.15 17.94 -24.48
CA LEU A 217 -15.95 17.15 -24.26
C LEU A 217 -14.76 18.09 -24.15
N GLN A 218 -13.90 17.90 -23.15
CA GLN A 218 -12.63 18.62 -23.02
C GLN A 218 -11.48 17.65 -22.75
N LEU A 219 -10.42 17.73 -23.56
CA LEU A 219 -9.15 17.04 -23.33
C LEU A 219 -8.14 18.04 -22.77
N VAL A 220 -7.52 17.70 -21.64
CA VAL A 220 -6.49 18.52 -20.99
C VAL A 220 -5.19 17.72 -20.87
N ASP A 221 -4.05 18.40 -20.94
CA ASP A 221 -2.76 17.79 -20.62
C ASP A 221 -2.51 17.73 -19.09
N ILE A 222 -1.39 17.12 -18.71
CA ILE A 222 -0.99 16.97 -17.30
C ILE A 222 -0.74 18.31 -16.58
N THR A 223 -0.63 19.42 -17.32
CA THR A 223 -0.47 20.78 -16.76
C THR A 223 -1.82 21.51 -16.64
N GLY A 224 -2.92 20.88 -17.06
CA GLY A 224 -4.26 21.48 -17.09
C GLY A 224 -4.54 22.31 -18.35
N LYS A 225 -3.63 22.34 -19.33
CA LYS A 225 -3.83 23.07 -20.59
C LYS A 225 -4.82 22.32 -21.47
N VAL A 226 -5.78 23.05 -22.03
CA VAL A 226 -6.79 22.51 -22.94
C VAL A 226 -6.17 22.16 -24.29
N ILE A 227 -6.24 20.89 -24.68
CA ILE A 227 -5.81 20.37 -25.99
C ILE A 227 -6.99 20.37 -26.97
N LEU A 228 -8.17 19.94 -26.51
CA LEU A 228 -9.36 19.81 -27.35
C LEU A 228 -10.60 20.23 -26.57
N LYS A 229 -11.52 20.95 -27.23
CA LYS A 229 -12.87 21.20 -26.72
C LYS A 229 -13.88 20.97 -27.84
N ARG A 230 -14.91 20.16 -27.61
CA ARG A 230 -16.02 19.90 -28.54
C ARG A 230 -17.34 20.04 -27.80
N ALA A 231 -18.32 20.72 -28.41
CA ALA A 231 -19.69 20.81 -27.93
C ALA A 231 -20.58 19.79 -28.66
#